data_AF-A0A660ULP9-F1
#
_entry.id   AF-A0A660ULP9-F1
#
_cell.length_a   1.000
_cell.length_b   1.000
_cell.length_c   1.000
_cell.angle_alpha   90.00
_cell.angle_beta   90.00
_cell.angle_gamma   90.00
#
_symmetry.space_group_name_H-M   'P 1'
#
loop_
_entity.id
_entity.type
_entity.pdbx_description
1 polymer ?
#
loop_
_entity_poly.entity_id
_entity_poly.type
_entity_poly.pdbx_seq_one_letter_code
_entity_poly.pdbx_strand_id
1 'polypeptide(L)'
;MRYAEPRTQGDALRQALPRASGWIRYEPRLRHGEDGKRALILAVAAVVVLLLIDFKNPLLAFMAMVPLIAGTAWMAGLTKLAGMKLNFNNVIALPLIIGIGIDDGVHLIHRYRVEGGGGVRTIFANTGKAILLTSLTTMIGFGSLIFMTHRGMASMGTVLTIGIGSCFITTLLFLAPAFGIARGGLSRGKGEAERTEPSRR
;
A
#
# COMPACT_ATOMS: atom_id res chain seq x y z
N MET A 1 -47.40 -26.25 -33.86
CA MET A 1 -46.67 -25.64 -32.73
C MET A 1 -45.31 -25.18 -33.24
N ARG A 2 -45.02 -23.86 -33.27
CA ARG A 2 -43.71 -23.33 -33.71
C ARG A 2 -42.76 -23.33 -32.51
N TYR A 3 -41.65 -24.07 -32.59
CA TYR A 3 -40.55 -23.93 -31.64
C TYR A 3 -39.95 -22.54 -31.83
N ALA A 4 -40.00 -21.70 -30.78
CA ALA A 4 -39.36 -20.40 -30.79
C ALA A 4 -37.86 -20.60 -30.56
N GLU A 5 -37.04 -20.23 -31.54
CA GLU A 5 -35.58 -20.32 -31.39
C GLU A 5 -35.08 -19.42 -30.25
N PRO A 6 -34.23 -19.93 -29.36
CA PRO A 6 -33.71 -19.15 -28.24
C PRO A 6 -32.80 -18.03 -28.74
N ARG A 7 -33.17 -16.79 -28.42
CA ARG A 7 -32.43 -15.57 -28.83
C ARG A 7 -31.09 -15.40 -28.10
N THR A 8 -30.90 -16.07 -26.98
CA THR A 8 -29.68 -15.99 -26.16
C THR A 8 -29.30 -17.35 -25.60
N GLN A 9 -28.00 -17.55 -25.33
CA GLN A 9 -27.48 -18.76 -24.72
C GLN A 9 -28.11 -19.05 -23.34
N GLY A 10 -28.52 -18.00 -22.62
CA GLY A 10 -29.25 -18.11 -21.36
C GLY A 10 -30.67 -18.67 -21.52
N ASP A 11 -31.35 -18.33 -22.61
CA ASP A 11 -32.68 -18.87 -22.92
C ASP A 11 -32.61 -20.34 -23.34
N ALA A 12 -31.58 -20.72 -24.10
CA ALA A 12 -31.30 -22.11 -24.48
C ALA A 12 -31.01 -22.99 -23.25
N LEU A 13 -30.20 -22.48 -22.31
CA LEU A 13 -29.88 -23.18 -21.06
C LEU A 13 -31.09 -23.32 -20.12
N ARG A 14 -31.99 -22.32 -20.08
CA ARG A 14 -33.24 -22.37 -19.32
C ARG A 14 -34.24 -23.38 -19.88
N GLN A 15 -34.29 -23.52 -21.20
CA GLN A 15 -35.11 -24.54 -21.87
C GLN A 15 -34.54 -25.95 -21.69
N ALA A 16 -33.21 -26.10 -21.78
CA ALA A 16 -32.54 -27.41 -21.67
C ALA A 16 -32.47 -27.95 -20.23
N LEU A 17 -32.34 -27.09 -19.22
CA LEU A 17 -32.17 -27.50 -17.82
C LEU A 17 -33.07 -26.68 -16.86
N PRO A 18 -34.40 -26.90 -16.88
CA PRO A 18 -35.35 -26.16 -16.05
C PRO A 18 -35.13 -26.35 -14.54
N ARG A 19 -34.46 -27.43 -14.11
CA ARG A 19 -34.04 -27.65 -12.71
C ARG A 19 -32.72 -26.96 -12.35
N ALA A 20 -31.89 -26.60 -13.33
CA ALA A 20 -30.61 -25.89 -13.12
C ALA A 20 -30.79 -24.36 -13.07
N SER A 21 -31.95 -23.84 -13.51
CA SER A 21 -32.23 -22.40 -13.51
C SER A 21 -32.22 -21.77 -12.11
N GLY A 22 -32.46 -22.57 -11.07
CA GLY A 22 -32.32 -22.16 -9.67
C GLY A 22 -30.86 -21.93 -9.26
N TRP A 23 -29.93 -22.76 -9.75
CA TRP A 23 -28.49 -22.66 -9.47
C TRP A 23 -27.83 -21.50 -10.21
N ILE A 24 -28.31 -21.19 -11.42
CA ILE A 24 -27.88 -20.00 -12.20
C ILE A 24 -28.37 -18.69 -11.55
N ARG A 25 -29.40 -18.77 -10.68
CA ARG A 25 -29.89 -17.64 -9.88
C ARG A 25 -29.02 -17.35 -8.65
N TYR A 26 -28.17 -18.29 -8.25
CA TYR A 26 -27.17 -18.12 -7.18
C TYR A 26 -25.79 -17.67 -7.70
N GLU A 27 -25.66 -17.25 -8.97
CA GLU A 27 -24.52 -16.39 -9.31
C GLU A 27 -24.64 -15.13 -8.45
N PRO A 28 -23.70 -14.83 -7.53
CA PRO A 28 -23.71 -13.57 -6.81
C PRO A 28 -23.29 -12.51 -7.82
N ARG A 29 -24.24 -12.07 -8.66
CA ARG A 29 -24.04 -11.01 -9.66
C ARG A 29 -23.89 -9.64 -9.00
N LEU A 30 -23.97 -9.54 -7.68
CA LEU A 30 -24.16 -8.29 -6.95
C LEU A 30 -23.42 -8.32 -5.61
N ARG A 31 -22.18 -7.85 -5.59
CA ARG A 31 -21.48 -7.27 -4.40
C ARG A 31 -20.05 -6.79 -4.60
N HIS A 32 -19.51 -7.01 -5.79
CA HIS A 32 -18.14 -6.70 -6.18
C HIS A 32 -17.61 -5.32 -5.73
N GLY A 33 -18.44 -4.26 -5.77
CA GLY A 33 -18.03 -2.93 -5.29
C GLY A 33 -17.99 -2.76 -3.76
N GLU A 34 -18.81 -3.49 -3.01
CA GLU A 34 -18.79 -3.45 -1.53
C GLU A 34 -17.61 -4.22 -0.96
N ASP A 35 -17.26 -5.36 -1.56
CA ASP A 35 -16.22 -6.24 -1.05
C ASP A 35 -14.84 -5.56 -1.13
N GLY A 36 -14.56 -4.84 -2.22
CA GLY A 36 -13.33 -4.05 -2.37
C GLY A 36 -13.22 -2.92 -1.35
N LYS A 37 -14.34 -2.22 -1.05
CA LYS A 37 -14.36 -1.17 -0.02
C LYS A 37 -14.15 -1.75 1.38
N ARG A 38 -14.78 -2.89 1.69
CA ARG A 38 -14.61 -3.58 2.97
C ARG A 38 -13.17 -4.07 3.14
N ALA A 39 -12.60 -4.67 2.10
CA ALA A 39 -11.20 -5.08 2.10
C ALA A 39 -10.26 -3.89 2.34
N LEU A 40 -10.53 -2.74 1.72
CA LEU A 40 -9.73 -1.53 1.91
C LEU A 40 -9.81 -1.01 3.35
N ILE A 41 -11.02 -0.89 3.91
CA ILE A 41 -11.23 -0.44 5.30
C ILE A 41 -10.54 -1.39 6.28
N LEU A 42 -10.72 -2.70 6.10
CA LEU A 42 -10.11 -3.72 6.94
C LEU A 42 -8.58 -3.70 6.83
N ALA A 43 -8.03 -3.51 5.62
CA ALA A 43 -6.59 -3.40 5.42
C ALA A 43 -6.00 -2.17 6.12
N VAL A 44 -6.63 -0.99 5.98
CA VAL A 44 -6.20 0.22 6.69
C VAL A 44 -6.29 0.04 8.20
N ALA A 45 -7.41 -0.49 8.70
CA ALA A 45 -7.59 -0.74 10.13
C ALA A 45 -6.54 -1.72 10.66
N ALA A 46 -6.28 -2.80 9.93
CA ALA A 46 -5.26 -3.80 10.29
C ALA A 46 -3.87 -3.16 10.33
N VAL A 47 -3.48 -2.37 9.32
CA VAL A 47 -2.19 -1.66 9.31
C VAL A 47 -2.08 -0.72 10.51
N VAL A 48 -3.10 0.11 10.78
CA VAL A 48 -3.08 1.03 11.94
C VAL A 48 -2.89 0.27 13.25
N VAL A 49 -3.66 -0.80 13.47
CA VAL A 49 -3.56 -1.63 14.68
C VAL A 49 -2.17 -2.27 14.80
N LEU A 50 -1.65 -2.82 13.70
CA LEU A 50 -0.32 -3.43 13.68
C LEU A 50 0.78 -2.41 14.02
N LEU A 51 0.75 -1.21 13.44
CA LEU A 51 1.73 -0.16 13.73
C LEU A 51 1.67 0.32 15.18
N LEU A 52 0.47 0.42 15.75
CA LEU A 52 0.30 0.79 17.15
C LEU A 52 0.87 -0.28 18.09
N ILE A 53 0.69 -1.56 17.75
CA ILE A 53 1.25 -2.69 18.50
C ILE A 53 2.78 -2.75 18.37
N ASP A 54 3.30 -2.59 17.15
CA ASP A 54 4.73 -2.69 16.84
C ASP A 54 5.54 -1.55 17.46
N PHE A 55 5.15 -0.30 17.20
CA PHE A 55 5.89 0.85 17.69
C PHE A 55 5.59 1.20 19.15
N LYS A 56 4.41 0.83 19.67
CA LYS A 56 3.88 1.25 20.98
C LYS A 56 3.92 2.78 21.19
N ASN A 57 4.01 3.54 20.10
CA ASN A 57 4.09 4.99 20.10
C ASN A 57 3.28 5.52 18.90
N PRO A 58 2.17 6.24 19.14
CA PRO A 58 1.29 6.71 18.07
C PRO A 58 1.97 7.70 17.13
N LEU A 59 2.99 8.43 17.58
CA LEU A 59 3.72 9.37 16.74
C LEU A 59 4.56 8.64 15.67
N LEU A 60 5.21 7.53 16.04
CA LEU A 60 5.96 6.71 15.09
C LEU A 60 5.04 5.98 14.10
N ALA A 61 3.91 5.47 14.59
CA ALA A 61 2.88 4.90 13.74
C ALA A 61 2.38 5.93 12.70
N PHE A 62 2.11 7.17 13.15
CA PHE A 62 1.73 8.25 12.26
C PHE A 62 2.83 8.61 11.25
N MET A 63 4.10 8.69 11.68
CA MET A 63 5.22 8.92 10.77
C MET A 63 5.36 7.84 9.69
N ALA A 64 5.05 6.58 10.00
CA ALA A 64 5.03 5.48 9.02
C ALA A 64 3.85 5.61 8.04
N MET A 65 2.71 6.11 8.49
CA MET A 65 1.53 6.30 7.64
C MET A 65 1.66 7.44 6.63
N VAL A 66 2.39 8.51 6.96
CA VAL A 66 2.57 9.67 6.07
C VAL A 66 3.10 9.27 4.68
N PRO A 67 4.24 8.56 4.54
CA PRO A 67 4.71 8.13 3.22
C PRO A 67 3.76 7.15 2.55
N LEU A 68 3.06 6.28 3.30
CA LEU A 68 2.08 5.38 2.72
C LEU A 68 0.92 6.13 2.06
N ILE A 69 0.36 7.15 2.74
CA ILE A 69 -0.72 7.98 2.21
C ILE A 69 -0.22 8.78 0.99
N ALA A 70 0.97 9.37 1.08
CA ALA A 70 1.56 10.10 -0.03
C ALA A 70 1.82 9.19 -1.24
N GLY A 71 2.39 8.01 -1.02
CA GLY A 71 2.71 7.02 -2.06
C GLY A 71 1.47 6.46 -2.75
N THR A 72 0.43 6.14 -1.99
CA THR A 72 -0.87 5.69 -2.54
C THR A 72 -1.56 6.81 -3.32
N ALA A 73 -1.49 8.06 -2.87
CA ALA A 73 -1.99 9.21 -3.62
C ALA A 73 -1.20 9.44 -4.92
N TRP A 74 0.13 9.30 -4.88
CA TRP A 74 0.98 9.40 -6.06
C TRP A 74 0.68 8.28 -7.07
N MET A 75 0.52 7.05 -6.61
CA MET A 75 0.08 5.94 -7.45
C MET A 75 -1.26 6.25 -8.11
N ALA A 76 -2.25 6.75 -7.37
CA ALA A 76 -3.55 7.12 -7.94
C ALA A 76 -3.41 8.22 -9.01
N GLY A 77 -2.52 9.20 -8.79
CA GLY A 77 -2.18 10.23 -9.77
C GLY A 77 -1.48 9.68 -11.01
N LEU A 78 -0.43 8.88 -10.83
CA LEU A 78 0.38 8.31 -11.91
C LEU A 78 -0.41 7.33 -12.76
N THR A 79 -1.22 6.46 -12.15
CA THR A 79 -2.09 5.54 -12.88
C THR A 79 -3.15 6.28 -13.70
N LYS A 80 -3.72 7.36 -13.16
CA LYS A 80 -4.63 8.24 -13.91
C LYS A 80 -3.92 8.95 -15.07
N LEU A 81 -2.71 9.46 -14.86
CA LEU A 81 -1.89 10.09 -15.91
C LEU A 81 -1.48 9.10 -17.00
N ALA A 82 -1.25 7.84 -16.65
CA ALA A 82 -1.02 6.76 -17.60
C ALA A 82 -2.28 6.34 -18.39
N GLY A 83 -3.40 7.05 -18.24
CA GLY A 83 -4.67 6.75 -18.92
C GLY A 83 -5.36 5.48 -18.42
N MET A 84 -4.91 4.92 -17.30
CA MET A 84 -5.46 3.69 -16.75
C MET A 84 -6.74 3.97 -15.98
N LYS A 85 -7.74 3.10 -16.17
CA LYS A 85 -8.97 3.13 -15.37
C LYS A 85 -8.88 2.07 -14.28
N LEU A 86 -9.15 2.47 -13.04
CA LEU A 86 -9.40 1.51 -11.98
C LEU A 86 -10.70 0.76 -12.31
N ASN A 87 -10.58 -0.55 -12.44
CA ASN A 87 -11.65 -1.48 -12.74
C ASN A 87 -11.79 -2.48 -11.57
N PHE A 88 -12.79 -3.35 -11.64
CA PHE A 88 -13.07 -4.29 -10.56
C PHE A 88 -11.88 -5.23 -10.25
N ASN A 89 -11.05 -5.57 -11.23
CA ASN A 89 -9.94 -6.49 -11.01
C ASN A 89 -8.75 -5.79 -10.34
N ASN A 90 -8.38 -4.60 -10.81
CA ASN A 90 -7.22 -3.89 -10.28
C ASN A 90 -7.52 -3.09 -9.00
N VAL A 91 -8.79 -2.88 -8.61
CA VAL A 91 -9.12 -2.22 -7.32
C VAL A 91 -8.66 -3.05 -6.12
N ILE A 92 -8.52 -4.37 -6.28
CA ILE A 92 -7.99 -5.28 -5.26
C ILE A 92 -6.49 -5.04 -5.02
N ALA A 93 -5.78 -4.38 -5.95
CA ALA A 93 -4.41 -3.95 -5.73
C ALA A 93 -4.29 -2.92 -4.59
N LEU A 94 -5.32 -2.10 -4.33
CA LEU A 94 -5.25 -1.03 -3.35
C LEU A 94 -4.97 -1.55 -1.92
N PRO A 95 -5.74 -2.49 -1.35
CA PRO A 95 -5.41 -3.05 -0.04
C PRO A 95 -4.06 -3.78 -0.03
N LEU A 96 -3.64 -4.40 -1.14
CA LEU A 96 -2.31 -5.02 -1.25
C LEU A 96 -1.18 -3.97 -1.17
N ILE A 97 -1.32 -2.85 -1.88
CA ILE A 97 -0.36 -1.73 -1.82
C ILE A 97 -0.31 -1.15 -0.42
N ILE A 98 -1.44 -1.10 0.31
CA ILE A 98 -1.46 -0.63 1.69
C ILE A 98 -0.68 -1.56 2.62
N GLY A 99 -0.88 -2.87 2.48
CA GLY A 99 -0.16 -3.86 3.29
C GLY A 99 1.34 -3.92 2.98
N ILE A 100 1.73 -3.77 1.71
CA ILE A 100 3.13 -3.91 1.28
C ILE A 100 3.88 -2.58 1.38
N GLY A 101 3.24 -1.48 0.97
CA GLY A 101 3.87 -0.16 0.89
C GLY A 101 4.20 0.46 2.25
N ILE A 102 3.59 -0.03 3.35
CA ILE A 102 3.93 0.43 4.70
C ILE A 102 5.27 -0.13 5.19
N ASP A 103 5.74 -1.26 4.63
CA ASP A 103 6.94 -1.97 5.08
C ASP A 103 8.21 -1.12 4.92
N ASP A 104 8.34 -0.37 3.83
CA ASP A 104 9.48 0.52 3.58
C ASP A 104 9.64 1.56 4.71
N GLY A 105 8.52 2.18 5.12
CA GLY A 105 8.50 3.16 6.22
C GLY A 105 8.81 2.52 7.57
N VAL A 106 8.26 1.33 7.83
CA VAL A 106 8.50 0.59 9.08
C VAL A 106 9.96 0.19 9.22
N HIS A 107 10.56 -0.41 8.19
CA HIS A 107 11.97 -0.80 8.19
C HIS A 107 12.89 0.38 8.47
N LEU A 108 12.62 1.53 7.84
CA LEU A 108 13.44 2.72 8.00
C LEU A 108 13.31 3.33 9.40
N ILE A 109 12.09 3.39 9.96
CA ILE A 109 11.86 3.86 11.34
C ILE A 109 12.50 2.92 12.37
N HIS A 110 12.39 1.60 12.18
CA HIS A 110 13.00 0.64 13.08
C HIS A 110 14.53 0.80 13.10
N ARG A 111 15.15 1.00 11.93
CA ARG A 111 16.60 1.27 11.85
C ARG A 111 16.99 2.60 12.48
N TYR A 112 16.18 3.64 12.30
CA TYR A 112 16.39 4.92 12.99
C TYR A 112 16.39 4.76 14.52
N ARG A 113 15.51 3.92 15.08
CA ARG A 113 15.49 3.63 16.52
C ARG A 113 16.72 2.86 16.99
N VAL A 114 17.13 1.82 16.24
CA VAL A 114 18.28 0.98 16.61
C VAL A 114 19.59 1.76 16.57
N GLU A 115 19.80 2.61 15.56
CA GLU A 115 21.03 3.40 15.43
C GLU A 115 21.05 4.63 16.35
N GLY A 116 20.05 4.82 17.21
CA GLY A 116 20.01 5.92 18.19
C GLY A 116 19.99 7.31 17.54
N GLY A 117 19.46 7.40 16.33
CA GLY A 117 19.55 8.59 15.49
C GLY A 117 20.95 8.87 14.94
N GLY A 118 21.95 7.99 15.11
CA GLY A 118 23.26 8.04 14.44
C GLY A 118 23.09 8.46 12.97
N GLY A 119 23.89 9.43 12.53
CA GLY A 119 23.62 10.33 11.40
C GLY A 119 22.73 9.76 10.30
N VAL A 120 21.66 10.47 9.93
CA VAL A 120 20.71 10.11 8.86
C VAL A 120 21.42 9.57 7.62
N ARG A 121 22.60 10.12 7.29
CA ARG A 121 23.46 9.64 6.20
C ARG A 121 23.87 8.17 6.31
N THR A 122 24.20 7.66 7.50
CA THR A 122 24.59 6.26 7.74
C THR A 122 23.39 5.32 7.61
N ILE A 123 22.25 5.70 8.21
CA ILE A 123 20.99 4.96 8.09
C ILE A 123 20.62 4.81 6.61
N PHE A 124 20.65 5.90 5.84
CA PHE A 124 20.31 5.87 4.43
C PHE A 124 21.35 5.12 3.57
N ALA A 125 22.65 5.19 3.90
CA ALA A 125 23.69 4.52 3.14
C ALA A 125 23.61 2.98 3.19
N ASN A 126 23.17 2.41 4.32
CA ASN A 126 23.01 0.97 4.48
C ASN A 126 21.56 0.51 4.36
N THR A 127 20.66 1.08 5.17
CA THR A 127 19.25 0.67 5.19
C THR A 127 18.53 1.08 3.91
N GLY A 128 18.83 2.26 3.36
CA GLY A 128 18.23 2.70 2.09
C GLY A 128 18.55 1.76 0.93
N LYS A 129 19.75 1.16 0.89
CA LYS A 129 20.11 0.14 -0.11
C LYS A 129 19.34 -1.17 0.09
N ALA A 130 19.18 -1.60 1.34
CA ALA A 130 18.40 -2.79 1.66
C ALA A 130 16.94 -2.61 1.25
N ILE A 131 16.32 -1.47 1.60
CA ILE A 131 14.95 -1.13 1.20
C ILE A 131 14.84 -1.03 -0.33
N LEU A 132 15.80 -0.38 -1.00
CA LEU A 132 15.79 -0.32 -2.47
C LEU A 132 15.78 -1.71 -3.10
N LEU A 133 16.57 -2.65 -2.55
CA LEU A 133 16.61 -4.02 -3.05
C LEU A 133 15.29 -4.76 -2.80
N THR A 134 14.69 -4.62 -1.61
CA THR A 134 13.41 -5.27 -1.29
C THR A 134 12.26 -4.69 -2.12
N SER A 135 12.19 -3.37 -2.28
CA SER A 135 11.18 -2.74 -3.13
C SER A 135 11.37 -3.14 -4.59
N LEU A 136 12.61 -3.24 -5.08
CA LEU A 136 12.91 -3.66 -6.46
C LEU A 136 12.52 -5.11 -6.73
N THR A 137 12.85 -6.04 -5.84
CA THR A 137 12.43 -7.46 -5.99
C THR A 137 10.91 -7.59 -5.94
N THR A 138 10.24 -6.81 -5.09
CA THR A 138 8.77 -6.78 -5.01
C THR A 138 8.15 -6.19 -6.29
N MET A 139 8.71 -5.11 -6.81
CA MET A 139 8.31 -4.52 -8.09
C MET A 139 8.50 -5.47 -9.26
N ILE A 140 9.58 -6.26 -9.29
CA ILE A 140 9.81 -7.29 -10.30
C ILE A 140 8.78 -8.42 -10.15
N GLY A 141 8.53 -8.87 -8.91
CA GLY A 141 7.54 -9.91 -8.61
C GLY A 141 6.15 -9.55 -9.10
N PHE A 142 5.62 -8.38 -8.71
CA PHE A 142 4.33 -7.91 -9.22
C PHE A 142 4.38 -7.43 -10.67
N GLY A 143 5.52 -6.90 -11.11
CA GLY A 143 5.72 -6.48 -12.50
C GLY A 143 5.64 -7.64 -13.48
N SER A 144 5.97 -8.86 -13.04
CA SER A 144 5.78 -10.06 -13.85
C SER A 144 4.32 -10.28 -14.27
N LEU A 145 3.34 -9.83 -13.47
CA LEU A 145 1.91 -9.95 -13.81
C LEU A 145 1.54 -9.13 -15.04
N ILE A 146 2.31 -8.09 -15.40
CA ILE A 146 2.07 -7.25 -16.58
C ILE A 146 2.04 -8.08 -17.87
N PHE A 147 2.83 -9.16 -17.91
CA PHE A 147 2.90 -10.07 -19.06
C PHE A 147 1.77 -11.10 -19.11
N MET A 148 0.85 -11.12 -18.13
CA MET A 148 -0.28 -12.04 -18.16
C MET A 148 -1.25 -11.70 -19.30
N THR A 149 -1.73 -12.74 -19.98
CA THR A 149 -2.75 -12.61 -21.04
C THR A 149 -4.08 -12.04 -20.51
N HIS A 150 -4.40 -12.32 -19.24
CA HIS A 150 -5.62 -11.80 -18.63
C HIS A 150 -5.48 -10.31 -18.32
N ARG A 151 -6.19 -9.45 -19.08
CA ARG A 151 -6.13 -7.98 -18.98
C ARG A 151 -6.32 -7.44 -17.57
N GLY A 152 -7.18 -8.08 -16.76
CA GLY A 152 -7.38 -7.71 -15.36
C GLY A 152 -6.13 -7.87 -14.50
N MET A 153 -5.41 -8.98 -14.69
CA MET A 153 -4.20 -9.29 -13.93
C MET A 153 -3.02 -8.45 -14.40
N ALA A 154 -2.88 -8.25 -15.72
CA ALA A 154 -1.87 -7.36 -16.29
C ALA A 154 -2.02 -5.93 -15.76
N SER A 155 -3.23 -5.38 -15.78
CA SER A 155 -3.50 -4.05 -15.23
C SER A 155 -3.24 -3.97 -13.73
N MET A 156 -3.56 -5.03 -12.97
CA MET A 156 -3.29 -5.10 -11.54
C MET A 156 -1.78 -5.09 -11.26
N GLY A 157 -0.99 -5.85 -12.04
CA GLY A 157 0.47 -5.85 -11.97
C GLY A 157 1.05 -4.45 -12.17
N THR A 158 0.60 -3.73 -13.20
CA THR A 158 1.06 -2.35 -13.45
C THR A 158 0.73 -1.41 -12.28
N VAL A 159 -0.49 -1.49 -11.73
CA VAL A 159 -0.91 -0.66 -10.59
C VAL A 159 -0.08 -0.99 -9.34
N LEU A 160 0.20 -2.27 -9.08
CA LEU A 160 1.03 -2.71 -7.96
C LEU A 160 2.47 -2.21 -8.09
N THR A 161 3.09 -2.37 -9.26
CA THR A 161 4.46 -1.90 -9.50
C THR A 161 4.57 -0.38 -9.34
N ILE A 162 3.63 0.40 -9.90
CA ILE A 162 3.58 1.85 -9.70
C ILE A 162 3.34 2.19 -8.23
N GLY A 163 2.46 1.46 -7.56
CA GLY A 163 2.15 1.61 -6.14
C GLY A 163 3.36 1.46 -5.23
N ILE A 164 4.04 0.33 -5.36
CA ILE A 164 5.24 0.01 -4.57
C ILE A 164 6.34 1.04 -4.86
N GLY A 165 6.60 1.36 -6.13
CA GLY A 165 7.58 2.38 -6.50
C GLY A 165 7.25 3.76 -5.91
N SER A 166 5.96 4.13 -5.91
CA SER A 166 5.51 5.40 -5.33
C SER A 166 5.69 5.43 -3.81
N CYS A 167 5.33 4.35 -3.10
CA CYS A 167 5.54 4.22 -1.66
C CYS A 167 7.03 4.25 -1.30
N PHE A 168 7.88 3.59 -2.07
CA PHE A 168 9.33 3.61 -1.89
C PHE A 168 9.89 5.04 -2.02
N ILE A 169 9.56 5.74 -3.11
CA ILE A 169 10.09 7.10 -3.35
C ILE A 169 9.57 8.06 -2.27
N THR A 170 8.28 8.00 -1.94
CA THR A 170 7.72 8.87 -0.90
C THR A 170 8.27 8.55 0.49
N THR A 171 8.57 7.29 0.80
CA THR A 171 9.27 6.93 2.05
C THR A 171 10.61 7.63 2.13
N LEU A 172 11.44 7.56 1.08
CA LEU A 172 12.73 8.24 1.07
C LEU A 172 12.59 9.77 1.15
N LEU A 173 11.63 10.36 0.44
CA LEU A 173 11.41 11.80 0.41
C LEU A 173 10.89 12.37 1.73
N PHE A 174 9.96 11.67 2.41
CA PHE A 174 9.30 12.18 3.61
C PHE A 174 10.04 11.81 4.89
N LEU A 175 10.58 10.59 5.02
CA LEU A 175 11.25 10.17 6.26
C LEU A 175 12.66 10.76 6.40
N ALA A 176 13.40 10.97 5.30
CA ALA A 176 14.73 11.60 5.34
C ALA A 176 14.72 12.96 6.07
N PRO A 177 13.89 13.95 5.65
CA PRO A 177 13.82 15.24 6.35
C PRO A 177 13.15 15.12 7.72
N ALA A 178 12.17 14.23 7.90
CA ALA A 178 11.49 14.06 9.18
C ALA A 178 12.45 13.65 10.30
N PHE A 179 13.39 12.74 10.02
CA PHE A 179 14.44 12.37 10.97
C PHE A 179 15.45 13.50 11.24
N GLY A 180 15.73 14.35 10.25
CA GLY A 180 16.58 15.53 10.43
C GLY A 180 15.96 16.55 11.40
N ILE A 181 14.67 16.85 11.23
CA ILE A 181 13.93 17.80 12.08
C ILE A 181 13.77 17.25 13.51
N ALA A 182 13.46 15.95 13.65
CA ALA A 182 13.32 15.31 14.96
C ALA A 182 14.59 15.42 15.82
N ARG A 183 15.79 15.38 15.20
CA ARG A 183 17.06 15.60 15.90
C ARG A 183 17.28 17.06 16.29
N GLY A 184 16.90 18.01 15.42
CA GLY A 184 17.01 19.43 15.71
C GLY A 184 16.23 19.85 16.97
N GLY A 185 15.08 19.22 17.21
CA GLY A 185 14.29 19.41 18.43
C GLY A 185 14.96 18.85 19.69
N LEU A 186 15.49 17.61 19.62
CA LEU A 186 16.18 16.98 20.76
C LEU A 186 17.51 17.67 21.13
N SER A 187 18.27 18.17 20.15
CA SER A 187 19.55 18.84 20.39
C SER A 187 19.39 20.23 21.00
N ARG A 188 18.30 20.94 20.68
CA ARG A 188 17.96 22.23 21.32
C ARG A 188 17.59 22.06 22.79
N GLY A 189 16.77 21.05 23.11
CA GLY A 189 16.35 20.79 24.49
C GLY A 189 17.49 20.45 25.45
N LYS A 190 18.53 19.74 24.99
CA LYS A 190 19.74 19.48 25.79
C LYS A 190 20.59 20.74 26.01
N GLY A 191 20.78 21.55 24.96
CA GLY A 191 21.59 22.78 25.08
C GLY A 191 20.96 23.88 25.95
N GLU A 192 19.62 23.88 26.08
CA GLU A 192 18.90 24.79 26.98
C GLU A 192 18.92 24.31 28.44
N ALA A 193 18.87 22.99 28.67
CA ALA A 193 19.02 22.39 30.00
C ALA A 193 20.45 22.54 30.56
N GLU A 194 21.49 22.40 29.73
CA GLU A 194 22.89 22.61 30.14
C GLU A 194 23.21 24.10 30.41
N ARG A 195 22.49 25.03 29.77
CA ARG A 195 22.62 26.48 30.05
C ARG A 195 21.94 26.91 31.34
N THR A 196 21.00 26.13 31.85
CA THR A 196 20.23 26.45 33.06
C THR A 196 20.76 25.77 34.33
N GLU A 197 21.73 24.85 34.23
CA GLU A 197 22.49 24.41 35.39
C GLU A 197 23.46 25.52 35.84
N PRO A 198 23.22 26.16 37.00
CA PRO A 198 24.16 27.13 37.54
C PRO A 198 25.41 26.37 37.95
N SER A 199 26.57 26.86 37.51
CA SER A 199 27.89 26.48 38.01
C SER A 199 27.89 26.50 39.54
N ARG A 200 27.61 25.35 40.17
CA ARG A 200 27.85 25.14 41.60
C ARG A 200 29.35 24.91 41.75
N ARG A 201 30.06 26.03 41.94
CA ARG A 201 31.37 26.07 42.60
C ARG A 201 31.21 25.81 44.08
#